data_AF-A0A7J9BTA5-F1
#
_entry.id   AF-A0A7J9BTA5-F1
#
_cell.length_a   1.000
_cell.length_b   1.000
_cell.length_c   1.000
_cell.angle_alpha   90.00
_cell.angle_beta   90.00
_cell.angle_gamma   90.00
#
_symmetry.space_group_name_H-M   'P 1'
#
loop_
_entity.id
_entity.type
_entity.pdbx_description
1 polymer ?
#
loop_
_entity_poly.entity_id
_entity_poly.type
_entity_poly.pdbx_seq_one_letter_code
_entity_poly.pdbx_strand_id
1 'polypeptide(L)'
;YSFGVLALETLTGKHPCELLVSLSALSSKNIMLSDILDPRLSLPSDRRIAKDIVFAATIASACLRSNPKFRSTMKCVSQEFLSRKILVVDRLQAISLLQLNGRDL
;
A
#
# COMPACT_ATOMS: atom_id res chain seq x y z
N TYR A 1 -8.72 -7.20 7.63
CA TYR A 1 -7.70 -6.57 8.47
C TYR A 1 -6.40 -7.34 8.39
N SER A 2 -6.34 -8.59 8.87
CA SER A 2 -5.10 -9.39 8.87
C SER A 2 -4.46 -9.53 7.48
N PHE A 3 -5.26 -9.70 6.42
CA PHE A 3 -4.74 -9.65 5.05
C PHE A 3 -4.05 -8.33 4.70
N GLY A 4 -4.61 -7.18 5.11
CA GLY A 4 -4.01 -5.88 4.87
C GLY A 4 -2.69 -5.69 5.64
N VAL A 5 -2.60 -6.24 6.86
CA VAL A 5 -1.35 -6.29 7.62
C VAL A 5 -0.31 -7.13 6.87
N LEU A 6 -0.68 -8.35 6.46
CA LEU A 6 0.20 -9.25 5.70
C LEU A 6 0.68 -8.64 4.38
N ALA A 7 -0.20 -7.97 3.65
CA ALA A 7 0.15 -7.29 2.41
C ALA A 7 1.16 -6.15 2.66
N LEU A 8 0.98 -5.40 3.75
CA LEU A 8 1.92 -4.33 4.13
C LEU A 8 3.27 -4.90 4.59
N GLU A 9 3.28 -5.95 5.41
CA GLU A 9 4.50 -6.67 5.79
C GLU A 9 5.27 -7.14 4.55
N THR A 10 4.56 -7.67 3.56
CA THR A 10 5.14 -8.13 2.29
C THR A 10 5.74 -6.97 1.48
N LEU A 11 5.04 -5.84 1.37
CA LEU A 11 5.51 -4.67 0.60
C LEU A 11 6.73 -4.00 1.23
N THR A 12 6.77 -3.97 2.55
CA THR A 12 7.80 -3.26 3.31
C THR A 12 8.94 -4.14 3.78
N GLY A 13 8.76 -5.47 3.73
CA GLY A 13 9.72 -6.45 4.24
C GLY A 13 9.94 -6.37 5.75
N LYS A 14 9.03 -5.72 6.50
CA LYS A 14 9.15 -5.44 7.93
C LYS A 14 7.96 -5.96 8.72
N HIS A 15 8.20 -6.39 9.95
CA HIS A 15 7.14 -6.75 10.88
C HIS A 15 6.35 -5.49 11.31
N PRO A 16 5.04 -5.57 11.64
CA PRO A 16 4.19 -4.40 11.88
C PRO A 16 4.70 -3.51 13.00
N CYS A 17 5.29 -4.10 14.05
CA CYS A 17 5.86 -3.34 15.16
C CYS A 17 7.03 -2.43 14.70
N GLU A 18 7.92 -2.95 13.86
CA GLU A 18 9.05 -2.18 13.31
C GLU A 18 8.59 -1.10 12.32
N LEU A 19 7.51 -1.39 11.59
CA LEU A 19 6.86 -0.40 10.72
C LEU A 19 6.28 0.75 11.50
N LEU A 20 5.60 0.48 12.61
CA LEU A 20 5.05 1.54 13.47
C LEU A 20 6.16 2.45 13.97
N VAL A 21 7.29 1.89 14.43
CA VAL A 21 8.46 2.68 14.84
C VAL A 21 9.01 3.51 13.67
N SER A 22 9.13 2.92 12.48
CA SER A 22 9.59 3.61 11.27
C SER A 22 8.66 4.76 10.87
N LEU A 23 7.35 4.54 10.90
CA LEU A 23 6.33 5.53 10.55
C LEU A 23 6.27 6.66 11.58
N SER A 24 6.40 6.34 12.87
CA SER A 24 6.48 7.36 13.92
C SER A 24 7.70 8.27 13.73
N ALA A 25 8.86 7.71 13.37
CA ALA A 25 10.05 8.50 13.05
C ALA A 25 9.89 9.39 11.81
N LEU A 26 9.03 8.98 10.87
CA LEU A 26 8.72 9.70 9.64
C LEU A 26 7.50 10.62 9.76
N SER A 27 6.81 10.65 10.92
CA SER A 27 5.52 11.33 11.13
C SER A 27 5.56 12.84 10.86
N SER A 28 6.74 13.47 10.86
CA SER A 28 6.92 14.90 10.55
C SER A 28 7.08 15.18 9.04
N LYS A 29 7.07 14.16 8.19
CA LYS A 29 7.24 14.25 6.74
C LYS A 29 6.02 13.66 6.03
N ASN A 30 5.74 14.13 4.83
CA ASN A 30 4.78 13.49 3.95
C ASN A 30 5.38 12.16 3.47
N ILE A 31 4.97 11.05 4.09
CA ILE A 31 5.55 9.72 3.83
C ILE A 31 5.11 9.25 2.44
N MET A 32 6.09 9.05 1.56
CA MET A 32 5.85 8.48 0.24
C MET A 32 5.82 6.95 0.32
N LEU A 33 5.10 6.32 -0.60
CA LEU A 33 5.06 4.87 -0.71
C LEU A 33 6.47 4.30 -0.90
N SER A 34 7.33 4.97 -1.68
CA SER A 34 8.72 4.57 -1.88
C SER A 34 9.56 4.56 -0.61
N ASP A 35 9.21 5.36 0.40
CA ASP A 35 10.00 5.47 1.63
C ASP A 35 9.79 4.28 2.57
N ILE A 36 8.71 3.52 2.36
CA ILE A 36 8.33 2.39 3.22
C ILE A 36 8.52 1.03 2.55
N LEU A 37 8.75 0.98 1.23
CA LEU A 37 9.03 -0.28 0.53
C LEU A 37 10.27 -0.96 1.10
N ASP A 38 10.35 -2.28 0.95
CA ASP A 38 11.49 -3.06 1.42
C ASP A 38 12.82 -2.48 0.90
N PRO A 39 13.66 -1.90 1.78
CA PRO A 39 14.87 -1.19 1.36
C PRO A 39 15.94 -2.14 0.82
N ARG A 40 15.77 -3.46 1.00
CA ARG A 40 16.67 -4.48 0.43
C ARG A 40 16.40 -4.70 -1.06
N LEU A 41 15.26 -4.23 -1.57
CA LEU A 41 14.90 -4.31 -2.98
C LEU A 41 15.18 -2.98 -3.67
N SER A 42 15.72 -3.04 -4.89
CA SER A 42 15.85 -1.87 -5.74
C SER A 42 14.47 -1.37 -6.17
N LEU A 43 14.26 -0.05 -6.12
CA LEU A 43 13.02 0.55 -6.61
C LEU A 43 12.81 0.16 -8.10
N PRO A 44 11.64 -0.39 -8.48
CA PRO A 44 11.47 -0.90 -9.82
C PRO A 44 11.47 0.22 -10.85
N SER A 45 12.24 0.01 -11.92
CA SER A 45 12.23 0.91 -13.09
C SER A 45 11.08 0.59 -14.05
N ASP A 46 10.54 -0.63 -14.06
CA ASP A 46 9.38 -0.99 -14.87
C ASP A 46 8.10 -0.37 -14.30
N ARG A 47 7.46 0.48 -15.10
CA ARG A 47 6.22 1.17 -14.77
C ARG A 47 5.06 0.23 -14.45
N ARG A 48 5.01 -0.98 -15.03
CA ARG A 48 3.98 -1.99 -14.72
C ARG A 48 4.14 -2.52 -13.29
N ILE A 49 5.37 -2.86 -12.90
CA ILE A 49 5.68 -3.32 -11.54
C ILE A 49 5.34 -2.21 -10.54
N ALA A 50 5.68 -0.96 -10.86
CA ALA A 50 5.28 0.19 -10.06
C ALA A 50 3.74 0.29 -9.88
N LYS A 51 2.96 0.09 -10.95
CA LYS A 51 1.50 0.08 -10.85
C LYS A 51 0.99 -1.06 -9.95
N ASP A 52 1.58 -2.24 -10.05
CA ASP A 52 1.19 -3.39 -9.23
C ASP A 52 1.48 -3.14 -7.74
N ILE A 53 2.62 -2.51 -7.42
CA ILE A 53 2.97 -2.11 -6.04
C ILE A 53 1.95 -1.11 -5.50
N VAL A 54 1.58 -0.09 -6.27
CA VAL A 54 0.57 0.90 -5.86
C VAL A 54 -0.78 0.26 -5.68
N PHE A 55 -1.15 -0.65 -6.57
CA PHE A 55 -2.39 -1.40 -6.46
C PHE A 55 -2.43 -2.23 -5.18
N ALA A 56 -1.38 -3.02 -4.92
CA ALA A 56 -1.26 -3.80 -3.69
C ALA A 56 -1.31 -2.91 -2.44
N ALA A 57 -0.62 -1.76 -2.45
CA ALA A 57 -0.65 -0.81 -1.34
C ALA A 57 -2.04 -0.19 -1.13
N THR A 58 -2.76 0.11 -2.22
CA THR A 58 -4.15 0.62 -2.17
C THR A 58 -5.08 -0.42 -1.55
N ILE A 59 -5.00 -1.67 -2.01
CA ILE A 59 -5.80 -2.79 -1.46
C ILE A 59 -5.46 -3.00 0.03
N ALA A 60 -4.18 -2.99 0.39
CA ALA A 60 -3.74 -3.11 1.78
C ALA A 60 -4.34 -2.00 2.65
N SER A 61 -4.28 -0.74 2.20
CA SER A 61 -4.85 0.42 2.89
C SER A 61 -6.35 0.27 3.12
N ALA A 62 -7.09 -0.14 2.09
CA ALA A 62 -8.53 -0.36 2.19
C ALA A 62 -8.90 -1.51 3.15
N CYS A 63 -8.04 -2.54 3.25
CA CYS A 63 -8.18 -3.63 4.21
C CYS A 63 -7.82 -3.26 5.66
N LEU A 64 -7.04 -2.20 5.85
CA LEU A 64 -6.52 -1.73 7.15
C LEU A 64 -7.36 -0.62 7.78
N ARG A 65 -8.43 -0.15 7.13
CA ARG A 65 -9.36 0.86 7.67
C ARG A 65 -9.76 0.51 9.11
N SER A 66 -9.56 1.46 10.03
CA SER A 66 -9.88 1.28 11.45
C SER A 66 -11.36 1.04 11.68
N ASN A 67 -12.21 1.81 11.00
CA ASN A 67 -13.66 1.58 10.99
C ASN A 67 -14.00 0.38 10.08
N PRO A 68 -14.57 -0.70 10.62
CA PRO A 68 -14.90 -1.90 9.84
C PRO A 68 -15.87 -1.64 8.69
N LYS A 69 -16.75 -0.63 8.78
CA LYS A 69 -17.74 -0.33 7.73
C LYS A 69 -17.11 0.14 6.42
N PHE A 70 -15.96 0.80 6.49
CA PHE A 70 -15.22 1.28 5.31
C PHE A 70 -14.16 0.29 4.85
N ARG A 71 -14.01 -0.84 5.54
CA ARG A 71 -12.98 -1.83 5.24
C ARG A 71 -13.45 -2.72 4.09
N SER A 72 -12.61 -2.88 3.06
CA SER A 72 -12.94 -3.76 1.94
C SER A 72 -13.17 -5.21 2.39
N THR A 73 -14.18 -5.84 1.81
CA THR A 73 -14.46 -7.27 2.02
C THR A 73 -13.51 -8.12 1.17
N MET A 74 -13.22 -9.36 1.60
CA MET A 74 -12.36 -10.26 0.82
C MET A 74 -12.94 -10.61 -0.56
N LYS A 75 -14.27 -10.61 -0.70
CA LYS A 75 -14.93 -10.77 -2.00
C LYS A 75 -14.57 -9.63 -2.96
N CYS A 76 -14.68 -8.38 -2.49
CA CYS A 76 -14.29 -7.20 -3.28
C CYS A 76 -12.80 -7.25 -3.61
N VAL A 77 -11.94 -7.53 -2.62
CA VAL A 77 -10.49 -7.65 -2.81
C VAL A 77 -10.16 -8.69 -3.89
N SER A 78 -10.73 -9.89 -3.79
CA SER A 78 -10.54 -10.95 -4.78
C SER A 78 -10.99 -10.50 -6.17
N GLN A 79 -12.14 -9.83 -6.27
CA GLN A 79 -12.65 -9.34 -7.54
C GLN A 79 -11.74 -8.27 -8.17
N GLU A 80 -11.14 -7.40 -7.36
CA GLU A 80 -10.19 -6.37 -7.81
C GLU A 80 -8.89 -7.00 -8.33
N PHE A 81 -8.36 -8.04 -7.67
CA PHE A 81 -7.22 -8.79 -8.19
C PHE A 81 -7.53 -9.50 -9.52
N LEU A 82 -8.76 -9.99 -9.70
CA LEU A 82 -9.20 -10.65 -10.94
C LEU A 82 -9.44 -9.65 -12.07
N SER A 83 -10.00 -8.47 -11.76
CA SER A 83 -10.34 -7.47 -12.76
C SER A 83 -9.14 -6.68 -13.28
N ARG A 84 -8.02 -6.67 -12.53
CA ARG A 84 -6.80 -5.88 -12.82
C ARG A 84 -7.16 -4.48 -13.34
N LYS A 85 -7.92 -3.70 -12.56
CA LYS A 85 -8.12 -2.28 -12.88
C LYS A 85 -6.75 -1.60 -12.90
N ILE A 86 -6.28 -1.23 -14.10
CA ILE A 86 -5.00 -0.55 -14.30
C ILE A 86 -5.08 0.81 -13.62
N LEU A 87 -4.37 0.98 -12.51
CA LEU A 87 -4.14 2.30 -11.94
C LEU A 87 -3.21 3.08 -12.88
N VAL A 88 -3.62 4.26 -13.32
CA VAL A 88 -2.73 5.18 -14.04
C VAL A 88 -1.82 5.84 -12.99
N VAL A 89 -0.61 5.29 -12.87
CA VAL A 89 0.47 5.86 -12.06
C VAL A 89 1.62 6.24 -12.99
N ASP A 90 2.13 7.47 -12.87
CA ASP A 90 3.28 7.96 -13.62
C ASP A 90 4.61 7.83 -12.85
N ARG A 91 4.62 7.94 -11.50
CA ARG A 91 5.81 7.66 -10.66
C ARG A 91 5.45 7.20 -9.24
N LEU A 92 6.09 6.13 -8.75
CA LEU A 92 5.97 5.65 -7.35
C LEU A 92 6.34 6.71 -6.31
N GLN A 93 7.37 7.50 -6.64
CA GLN A 93 7.95 8.52 -5.77
C GLN A 93 7.01 9.70 -5.48
N ALA A 94 5.88 9.80 -6.19
CA ALA A 94 4.91 10.88 -6.04
C ALA A 94 3.65 10.46 -5.26
N ILE A 95 3.55 9.20 -4.83
CA ILE A 95 2.36 8.70 -4.14
C ILE A 95 2.57 8.75 -2.64
N SER A 96 1.88 9.68 -2.00
CA SER A 96 1.80 9.73 -0.54
C SER A 96 0.89 8.62 -0.01
N LEU A 97 1.23 8.05 1.15
CA LEU A 97 0.36 7.07 1.82
C LEU A 97 -1.05 7.64 2.12
N LEU A 98 -1.17 8.95 2.30
CA LEU A 98 -2.46 9.63 2.49
C LEU A 98 -3.36 9.50 1.26
N GLN A 99 -2.79 9.46 0.05
CA GLN A 99 -3.54 9.31 -1.19
C GLN A 99 -4.05 7.89 -1.42
N LEU A 100 -3.49 6.89 -0.72
CA LEU A 100 -4.03 5.52 -0.71
C LEU A 100 -5.29 5.42 0.16
N ASN A 101 -5.41 6.28 1.17
CA ASN A 101 -6.58 6.37 2.04
C ASN A 101 -7.75 7.16 1.45
N GLY A 102 -7.58 7.84 0.31
CA GLY A 102 -8.64 8.64 -0.34
C GLY A 102 -9.29 7.99 -1.55
N ARG A 103 -8.79 6.83 -2.01
CA ARG A 103 -9.34 6.13 -3.16
C ARG A 103 -10.40 5.14 -2.67
N ASP A 104 -11.65 5.54 -2.76
CA ASP A 104 -12.76 4.61 -2.62
C ASP A 104 -12.69 3.61 -3.80
N LEU A 105 -12.58 2.32 -3.45
CA LEU A 105 -12.57 1.19 -4.38
C LEU A 105 -14.00 0.83 -4.80
#